data_AF-A0A117N7G7-F1
#
_entry.id   AF-A0A117N7G7-F1
#
_cell.length_a   1.000
_cell.length_b   1.000
_cell.length_c   1.000
_cell.angle_alpha   90.00
_cell.angle_beta   90.00
_cell.angle_gamma   90.00
#
_symmetry.space_group_name_H-M   'P 1'
#
loop_
_entity.id
_entity.type
_entity.pdbx_description
1 polymer ?
#
loop_
_entity_poly.entity_id
_entity_poly.type
_entity_poly.pdbx_seq_one_letter_code
_entity_poly.pdbx_strand_id
1 'polypeptide(L)'
;MRIFVPEALSDAVVDCSTGELGVAEISRQRGASVVPPGDVIHILVARESVEALVEKLHALDVQEQGSISVTMPELVLSDRADKATAEAPGEGADAVIWDEVSRQTGEDSRLTWSYLAFLILATQLAAIGIVTDSTIAIVGAMAVGPEFGPLAALAVALARRQWKLGRRAAIALGVGFPLAMLAAAFTAWLSVPLGLFPSDVLDRNSATDFIYHTGPYSLIVAVLAGTAGMLSVISRRSAALVGVFISVTTVPAAGFVAVALVLGEYQKAAGSALQLLLNLVGIVVAAVAVLLFYRMVTKRLPGGVARTLKRQRSGTRRQA
;
A
#
# COMPACT_ATOMS: atom_id res chain seq x y z
N MET A 1 2.69 -9.39 -19.61
CA MET A 1 4.09 -9.19 -19.15
C MET A 1 4.99 -8.96 -20.35
N ARG A 2 5.95 -8.04 -20.25
CA ARG A 2 6.94 -7.72 -21.29
C ARG A 2 8.32 -7.79 -20.68
N ILE A 3 9.23 -8.49 -21.33
CA ILE A 3 10.57 -8.80 -20.83
C ILE A 3 11.59 -8.41 -21.90
N PHE A 4 12.60 -7.64 -21.52
CA PHE A 4 13.78 -7.35 -22.36
C PHE A 4 14.94 -8.14 -21.80
N VAL A 5 15.61 -8.96 -22.61
CA VAL A 5 16.71 -9.82 -22.17
C VAL A 5 17.82 -9.92 -23.19
N PRO A 6 19.09 -10.08 -22.77
CA PRO A 6 20.16 -10.47 -23.66
C PRO A 6 19.87 -11.81 -24.35
N GLU A 7 20.41 -11.99 -25.55
CA GLU A 7 20.21 -13.20 -26.37
C GLU A 7 20.52 -14.50 -25.60
N ALA A 8 21.59 -14.49 -24.79
CA ALA A 8 22.02 -15.63 -23.98
C ALA A 8 20.99 -16.12 -22.94
N LEU A 9 20.04 -15.28 -22.52
CA LEU A 9 18.99 -15.64 -21.56
C LEU A 9 17.64 -15.91 -22.22
N SER A 10 17.50 -15.61 -23.51
CA SER A 10 16.21 -15.60 -24.20
C SER A 10 15.56 -16.98 -24.25
N ASP A 11 16.32 -18.03 -24.60
CA ASP A 11 15.81 -19.40 -24.64
C ASP A 11 15.37 -19.87 -23.25
N ALA A 12 16.19 -19.59 -22.23
CA ALA A 12 15.87 -19.96 -20.85
C ALA A 12 14.58 -19.28 -20.34
N VAL A 13 14.33 -18.02 -20.74
CA VAL A 13 13.08 -17.31 -20.40
C VAL A 13 11.88 -17.93 -21.11
N VAL A 14 11.98 -18.25 -22.39
CA VAL A 14 10.89 -18.88 -23.14
C VAL A 14 10.57 -20.27 -22.58
N ASP A 15 11.58 -21.11 -22.34
CA ASP A 15 11.39 -22.46 -21.80
C ASP A 15 10.74 -22.42 -20.42
N CYS A 16 11.24 -21.54 -19.55
CA CYS A 16 10.69 -21.33 -18.22
C CYS A 16 9.23 -20.88 -18.25
N SER A 17 8.87 -20.01 -19.20
CA SER A 17 7.52 -19.46 -19.34
C SER A 17 6.55 -20.48 -19.95
N THR A 18 7.02 -21.29 -20.90
CA THR A 18 6.19 -22.30 -21.57
C THR A 18 5.76 -23.41 -20.61
N GLY A 19 6.58 -23.71 -19.60
CA GLY A 19 6.27 -24.68 -18.55
C GLY A 19 5.53 -24.12 -17.34
N GLU A 20 5.10 -22.85 -17.35
CA GLU A 20 4.37 -22.24 -16.24
C GLU A 20 2.85 -22.37 -16.46
N LEU A 21 2.14 -22.76 -15.39
CA LEU A 21 0.68 -22.83 -15.41
C LEU A 21 0.08 -21.42 -15.57
N GLY A 22 -1.02 -21.32 -16.30
CA GLY A 22 -1.69 -20.03 -16.52
C GLY A 22 -1.02 -19.12 -17.54
N VAL A 23 -0.02 -19.58 -18.28
CA VAL A 23 0.49 -18.87 -19.46
C VAL A 23 -0.41 -19.17 -20.67
N ALA A 24 -1.06 -18.14 -21.19
CA ALA A 24 -1.96 -18.23 -22.34
C ALA A 24 -1.22 -18.09 -23.67
N GLU A 25 -0.27 -17.15 -23.73
CA GLU A 25 0.42 -16.78 -24.97
C GLU A 25 1.86 -16.36 -24.67
N ILE A 26 2.77 -16.73 -25.58
CA ILE A 26 4.16 -16.28 -25.56
C ILE A 26 4.51 -15.82 -26.98
N SER A 27 5.10 -14.64 -27.10
CA SER A 27 5.65 -14.11 -28.34
C SER A 27 7.08 -13.62 -28.10
N ARG A 28 8.00 -14.01 -28.98
CA ARG A 28 9.41 -13.61 -28.94
C ARG A 28 9.79 -12.87 -30.22
N GLN A 29 10.33 -11.68 -30.05
CA GLN A 29 10.88 -10.85 -31.12
C GLN A 29 12.40 -10.86 -30.99
N ARG A 30 13.07 -11.56 -31.92
CA ARG A 30 14.53 -11.72 -31.89
C ARG A 30 15.24 -10.44 -32.33
N GLY A 31 16.27 -10.03 -31.60
CA GLY A 31 17.08 -8.84 -31.91
C GLY A 31 16.33 -7.50 -31.80
N ALA A 32 15.12 -7.50 -31.23
CA ALA A 32 14.27 -6.32 -31.14
C ALA A 32 14.70 -5.35 -30.01
N SER A 33 15.52 -5.82 -29.06
CA SER A 33 16.05 -4.99 -27.98
C SER A 33 17.43 -4.43 -28.35
N VAL A 34 17.59 -3.11 -28.27
CA VAL A 34 18.86 -2.42 -28.53
C VAL A 34 19.67 -2.20 -27.25
N VAL A 35 19.00 -1.84 -26.15
CA VAL A 35 19.63 -1.62 -24.83
C VAL A 35 18.77 -2.29 -23.75
N PRO A 36 19.20 -3.43 -23.19
CA PRO A 36 20.37 -4.23 -23.60
C PRO A 36 20.18 -4.86 -25.00
N PRO A 37 21.26 -5.19 -25.73
CA PRO A 37 21.14 -5.89 -27.01
C PRO A 37 20.60 -7.31 -26.79
N GLY A 38 19.53 -7.68 -27.51
CA GLY A 38 18.91 -8.99 -27.40
C GLY A 38 17.44 -9.01 -27.83
N ASP A 39 16.62 -9.75 -27.09
CA ASP A 39 15.26 -10.10 -27.48
C ASP A 39 14.21 -9.42 -26.61
N VAL A 40 13.01 -9.27 -27.19
CA VAL A 40 11.81 -8.83 -26.48
C VAL A 40 10.81 -9.99 -26.42
N ILE A 41 10.41 -10.35 -25.21
CA ILE A 41 9.47 -11.45 -24.95
C ILE A 41 8.20 -10.88 -24.33
N HIS A 42 7.07 -11.19 -24.95
CA HIS A 42 5.73 -10.88 -24.45
C HIS A 42 5.06 -12.16 -23.96
N ILE A 43 4.50 -12.10 -22.76
CA ILE A 43 3.81 -13.22 -22.14
C ILE A 43 2.45 -12.73 -21.65
N LEU A 44 1.38 -13.36 -22.14
CA LEU A 44 0.05 -13.24 -21.55
C LEU A 44 -0.09 -14.36 -20.52
N VAL A 45 -0.27 -13.98 -19.26
CA VAL A 45 -0.30 -14.91 -18.13
C VAL A 45 -1.41 -14.49 -17.18
N ALA A 46 -2.12 -15.47 -16.62
CA ALA A 46 -3.09 -15.31 -15.56
C ALA A 46 -2.44 -14.65 -14.34
N ARG A 47 -3.17 -13.76 -13.66
CA ARG A 47 -2.62 -12.91 -12.59
C ARG A 47 -2.08 -13.74 -11.42
N GLU A 48 -2.75 -14.83 -11.12
CA GLU A 48 -2.47 -15.87 -10.13
C GLU A 48 -1.09 -16.50 -10.33
N SER A 49 -0.66 -16.60 -11.58
CA SER A 49 0.63 -17.20 -11.96
C SER A 49 1.76 -16.19 -12.14
N VAL A 50 1.48 -14.88 -12.10
CA VAL A 50 2.51 -13.84 -12.32
C VAL A 50 3.62 -13.93 -11.27
N GLU A 51 3.30 -14.09 -9.99
CA GLU A 51 4.31 -14.15 -8.93
C GLU A 51 5.24 -15.34 -9.11
N ALA A 52 4.70 -16.53 -9.43
CA ALA A 52 5.51 -17.71 -9.69
C ALA A 52 6.46 -17.51 -10.88
N LEU A 53 5.98 -16.90 -11.96
CA LEU A 53 6.79 -16.58 -13.13
C LEU A 53 7.88 -15.54 -12.79
N VAL A 54 7.53 -14.48 -12.04
CA VAL A 54 8.48 -13.46 -11.57
C VAL A 54 9.57 -14.09 -10.70
N GLU A 55 9.23 -14.99 -9.76
CA GLU A 55 10.21 -15.71 -8.94
C GLU A 55 11.19 -16.53 -9.81
N LYS A 56 10.71 -17.19 -10.86
CA LYS A 56 11.59 -17.94 -11.79
C LYS A 56 12.50 -17.00 -12.61
N LEU A 57 11.97 -15.88 -13.10
CA LEU A 57 12.76 -14.88 -13.83
C LEU A 57 13.80 -14.20 -12.93
N HIS A 58 13.47 -13.99 -11.65
CA HIS A 58 14.42 -13.55 -10.64
C HIS A 58 15.55 -14.55 -10.43
N ALA A 59 15.27 -15.86 -10.44
CA ALA A 59 16.30 -16.89 -10.36
C ALA A 59 17.25 -16.91 -11.58
N LEU A 60 16.83 -16.36 -12.72
CA LEU A 60 17.62 -16.17 -13.93
C LEU A 60 18.38 -14.83 -13.97
N ASP A 61 18.21 -13.97 -12.95
CA ASP A 61 18.75 -12.60 -12.88
C ASP A 61 18.35 -11.71 -14.06
N VAL A 62 17.13 -11.88 -14.55
CA VAL A 62 16.59 -11.06 -15.65
C VAL A 62 16.52 -9.58 -15.25
N GLN A 63 16.20 -9.25 -13.99
CA GLN A 63 16.18 -7.86 -13.52
C GLN A 63 17.56 -7.17 -13.53
N GLU A 64 18.66 -7.92 -13.52
CA GLU A 64 20.02 -7.34 -13.50
C GLU A 64 20.56 -7.08 -14.90
N GLN A 65 20.19 -7.94 -15.85
CA GLN A 65 20.72 -7.92 -17.22
C GLN A 65 19.75 -7.35 -18.25
N GLY A 66 18.50 -7.11 -17.85
CA GLY A 66 17.44 -6.65 -18.72
C GLY A 66 16.32 -5.99 -17.93
N SER A 67 15.06 -6.24 -18.29
CA SER A 67 13.93 -5.68 -17.56
C SER A 67 12.69 -6.56 -17.62
N ILE A 68 11.86 -6.44 -16.59
CA ILE A 68 10.56 -7.08 -16.47
C ILE A 68 9.52 -5.99 -16.27
N SER A 69 8.49 -5.99 -17.11
CA SER A 69 7.33 -5.10 -16.98
C SER A 69 6.06 -5.93 -16.92
N VAL A 70 5.29 -5.75 -15.84
CA VAL A 70 3.97 -6.36 -15.69
C VAL A 70 2.92 -5.27 -15.92
N THR A 71 2.05 -5.51 -16.89
CA THR A 71 0.92 -4.65 -17.22
C THR A 71 -0.31 -5.54 -17.28
N MET A 72 -1.41 -5.07 -16.70
CA MET A 72 -2.70 -5.75 -16.74
C MET A 72 -3.55 -5.11 -17.83
N PRO A 73 -3.97 -5.85 -18.85
CA PRO A 73 -4.91 -5.35 -19.85
C PRO A 73 -6.28 -5.08 -19.20
N GLU A 74 -6.99 -4.04 -19.67
CA GLU A 74 -8.35 -3.73 -19.20
C GLU A 74 -9.36 -4.79 -19.68
N LEU A 75 -9.13 -5.37 -20.85
CA LEU A 75 -9.95 -6.43 -21.44
C LEU A 75 -9.09 -7.39 -22.24
N VAL A 76 -9.34 -8.69 -22.08
CA VAL A 76 -8.80 -9.76 -22.92
C VAL A 76 -9.97 -10.60 -23.40
N LEU A 77 -10.10 -10.75 -24.72
CA LEU A 77 -11.09 -11.63 -25.35
C LEU A 77 -10.35 -12.79 -26.00
N SER A 78 -10.22 -13.90 -25.29
CA SER A 78 -9.48 -15.06 -25.79
C SER A 78 -9.83 -16.33 -25.00
N ASP A 79 -10.33 -17.35 -25.69
CA ASP A 79 -10.56 -18.68 -25.09
C ASP A 79 -9.28 -19.27 -24.46
N ARG A 80 -8.10 -18.91 -25.00
CA ARG A 80 -6.81 -19.34 -24.43
C ARG A 80 -6.54 -18.66 -23.10
N ALA A 81 -6.86 -17.37 -22.97
CA ALA A 81 -6.71 -16.63 -21.73
C ALA A 81 -7.69 -17.13 -20.66
N ASP A 82 -8.93 -17.45 -21.05
CA ASP A 82 -9.94 -17.99 -20.14
C ASP A 82 -9.53 -19.38 -19.62
N LYS A 83 -9.04 -20.25 -20.50
CA LYS A 83 -8.49 -21.57 -20.11
C LYS A 83 -7.28 -21.42 -19.19
N ALA A 84 -6.34 -20.54 -19.53
CA ALA A 84 -5.16 -20.29 -18.70
C ALA A 84 -5.54 -19.80 -17.29
N THR A 85 -6.56 -18.96 -17.19
CA THR A 85 -7.10 -18.49 -15.89
C THR A 85 -7.74 -19.65 -15.12
N ALA A 86 -8.55 -20.47 -15.78
CA ALA A 86 -9.21 -21.63 -15.15
C ALA A 86 -8.23 -22.72 -14.68
N GLU A 87 -7.09 -22.87 -15.34
CA GLU A 87 -6.02 -23.81 -14.98
C GLU A 87 -5.06 -23.23 -13.91
N ALA A 88 -5.06 -21.92 -13.71
CA ALA A 88 -4.21 -21.27 -12.73
C ALA A 88 -4.68 -21.53 -11.29
N PRO A 89 -3.77 -21.68 -10.33
CA PRO A 89 -4.14 -21.98 -8.95
C PRO A 89 -4.67 -20.75 -8.22
N GLY A 90 -5.97 -20.74 -7.93
CA GLY A 90 -6.62 -19.72 -7.10
C GLY A 90 -7.44 -18.71 -7.90
N GLU A 91 -7.69 -17.55 -7.31
CA GLU A 91 -8.49 -16.47 -7.89
C GLU A 91 -7.62 -15.21 -8.07
N GLY A 92 -7.76 -14.53 -9.20
CA GLY A 92 -6.91 -13.40 -9.56
C GLY A 92 -7.05 -12.21 -8.63
N ALA A 93 -8.22 -12.07 -8.01
CA ALA A 93 -8.47 -11.07 -6.98
C ALA A 93 -7.64 -11.29 -5.71
N ASP A 94 -7.26 -12.54 -5.43
CA ASP A 94 -6.45 -12.94 -4.27
C ASP A 94 -4.96 -13.08 -4.61
N ALA A 95 -4.60 -12.95 -5.88
CA ALA A 95 -3.22 -13.05 -6.32
C ALA A 95 -2.39 -11.85 -5.83
N VAL A 96 -1.39 -12.16 -4.99
CA VAL A 96 -0.43 -11.18 -4.47
C VAL A 96 0.83 -11.19 -5.32
N ILE A 97 1.09 -10.07 -6.00
CA ILE A 97 2.36 -9.82 -6.68
C ILE A 97 3.21 -8.95 -5.75
N TRP A 98 4.20 -9.55 -5.09
CA TRP A 98 4.85 -8.90 -3.93
C TRP A 98 5.62 -7.64 -4.30
N ASP A 99 6.27 -7.64 -5.46
CA ASP A 99 7.04 -6.50 -5.94
C ASP A 99 6.14 -5.36 -6.41
N GLU A 100 4.95 -5.69 -6.90
CA GLU A 100 3.93 -4.71 -7.23
C GLU A 100 3.39 -4.02 -5.97
N VAL A 101 2.96 -4.80 -4.96
CA VAL A 101 2.47 -4.26 -3.68
C VAL A 101 3.55 -3.41 -3.00
N SER A 102 4.81 -3.86 -3.04
CA SER A 102 5.93 -3.10 -2.46
C SER A 102 6.24 -1.80 -3.21
N ARG A 103 6.11 -1.80 -4.54
CA ARG A 103 6.36 -0.62 -5.36
C ARG A 103 5.23 0.41 -5.21
N GLN A 104 3.98 -0.04 -5.27
CA GLN A 104 2.80 0.81 -5.09
C GLN A 104 2.84 1.50 -3.71
N THR A 105 2.94 0.72 -2.63
CA THR A 105 3.02 1.28 -1.27
C THR A 105 4.27 2.15 -1.07
N GLY A 106 5.39 1.82 -1.73
CA GLY A 106 6.60 2.63 -1.72
C GLY A 106 6.50 3.99 -2.44
N GLU A 107 5.64 4.10 -3.44
CA GLU A 107 5.32 5.37 -4.11
C GLU A 107 4.37 6.20 -3.24
N ASP A 108 3.34 5.57 -2.68
CA ASP A 108 2.32 6.22 -1.84
C ASP A 108 2.85 6.69 -0.47
N SER A 109 3.98 6.12 0.01
CA SER A 109 4.59 6.46 1.30
C SER A 109 5.62 7.57 1.26
N ARG A 110 5.82 8.22 0.11
CA ARG A 110 6.77 9.32 -0.02
C ARG A 110 6.23 10.58 0.64
N LEU A 111 7.08 11.21 1.47
CA LEU A 111 6.83 12.55 1.97
C LEU A 111 6.97 13.56 0.82
N THR A 112 5.87 13.79 0.10
CA THR A 112 5.77 14.75 -0.99
C THR A 112 5.07 16.01 -0.54
N TRP A 113 5.20 17.08 -1.33
CA TRP A 113 4.45 18.31 -1.10
C TRP A 113 2.94 18.07 -1.09
N SER A 114 2.43 17.29 -2.05
CA SER A 114 1.00 16.96 -2.13
C SER A 114 0.53 16.17 -0.91
N TYR A 115 1.30 15.18 -0.45
CA TYR A 115 0.99 14.43 0.78
C TYR A 115 0.85 15.38 1.98
N LEU A 116 1.81 16.29 2.17
CA LEU A 116 1.76 17.27 3.25
C LEU A 116 0.57 18.21 3.12
N ALA A 117 0.32 18.74 1.92
CA ALA A 117 -0.81 19.64 1.68
C ALA A 117 -2.15 18.96 1.98
N PHE A 118 -2.38 17.73 1.49
CA PHE A 118 -3.60 16.99 1.77
C PHE A 118 -3.75 16.69 3.26
N LEU A 119 -2.69 16.28 3.95
CA LEU A 119 -2.74 15.97 5.38
C LEU A 119 -3.00 17.24 6.23
N ILE A 120 -2.39 18.38 5.88
CA ILE A 120 -2.65 19.68 6.51
C ILE A 120 -4.12 20.08 6.30
N LEU A 121 -4.62 20.02 5.06
CA LEU A 121 -6.01 20.36 4.74
C LEU A 121 -7.00 19.43 5.45
N ALA A 122 -6.74 18.13 5.47
CA ALA A 122 -7.56 17.15 6.17
C ALA A 122 -7.59 17.44 7.68
N THR A 123 -6.44 17.70 8.30
CA THR A 123 -6.35 18.03 9.73
C THR A 123 -7.02 19.37 10.04
N GLN A 124 -6.95 20.35 9.14
CA GLN A 124 -7.64 21.63 9.26
C GLN A 124 -9.16 21.46 9.18
N LEU A 125 -9.65 20.66 8.23
CA LEU A 125 -11.07 20.32 8.11
C LEU A 125 -11.57 19.60 9.36
N ALA A 126 -10.77 18.69 9.91
CA ALA A 126 -11.08 18.02 11.17
C ALA A 126 -11.15 19.00 12.33
N ALA A 127 -10.16 19.90 12.47
CA ALA A 127 -10.15 20.92 13.51
C ALA A 127 -11.39 21.83 13.42
N ILE A 128 -11.74 22.31 12.22
CA ILE A 128 -12.95 23.10 11.98
C ILE A 128 -14.21 22.29 12.31
N GLY A 129 -14.26 21.03 11.88
CA GLY A 129 -15.37 20.13 12.17
C GLY A 129 -15.59 19.92 13.67
N ILE A 130 -14.51 19.84 14.45
CA ILE A 130 -14.57 19.73 15.91
C ILE A 130 -15.07 21.04 16.53
N VAL A 131 -14.52 22.19 16.12
CA VAL A 131 -14.93 23.50 16.67
C VAL A 131 -16.39 23.83 16.33
N THR A 132 -16.85 23.40 15.15
CA THR A 132 -18.23 23.64 14.67
C THR A 132 -19.21 22.52 15.01
N ASP A 133 -18.77 21.46 15.70
CA ASP A 133 -19.56 20.25 15.97
C ASP A 133 -20.24 19.67 14.71
N SER A 134 -19.49 19.63 13.61
CA SER A 134 -19.97 19.17 12.29
C SER A 134 -19.40 17.79 11.95
N THR A 135 -20.19 16.74 12.19
CA THR A 135 -19.85 15.36 11.79
C THR A 135 -19.57 15.24 10.29
N ILE A 136 -20.26 16.02 9.46
CA ILE A 136 -20.06 16.01 8.00
C ILE A 136 -18.67 16.51 7.63
N ALA A 137 -18.19 17.60 8.27
CA ALA A 137 -16.84 18.11 8.03
C ALA A 137 -15.77 17.12 8.50
N ILE A 138 -16.01 16.42 9.61
CA ILE A 138 -15.11 15.40 10.15
C ILE A 138 -15.03 14.19 9.22
N VAL A 139 -16.15 13.71 8.71
CA VAL A 139 -16.21 12.65 7.70
C VAL A 139 -15.50 13.07 6.41
N GLY A 140 -15.68 14.33 5.99
CA GLY A 140 -14.96 14.91 4.86
C GLY A 140 -13.45 14.93 5.07
N ALA A 141 -12.98 15.29 6.27
CA ALA A 141 -11.57 15.26 6.64
C ALA A 141 -10.98 13.84 6.56
N MET A 142 -11.70 12.83 7.06
CA MET A 142 -11.28 11.42 6.99
C MET A 142 -11.15 10.92 5.54
N ALA A 143 -12.03 11.36 4.64
CA ALA A 143 -11.99 10.97 3.23
C ALA A 143 -10.81 11.58 2.45
N VAL A 144 -10.25 12.70 2.92
CA VAL A 144 -9.14 13.43 2.26
C VAL A 144 -7.77 12.95 2.76
N GLY A 145 -7.70 12.32 3.94
CA GLY A 145 -6.48 11.88 4.60
C GLY A 145 -5.60 10.94 3.74
N PRO A 146 -4.33 11.31 3.45
CA PRO A 146 -3.43 10.47 2.65
C PRO A 146 -2.60 9.48 3.49
N GLU A 147 -2.93 9.25 4.76
CA GLU A 147 -2.09 8.49 5.71
C GLU A 147 -1.99 6.99 5.41
N PHE A 148 -2.91 6.44 4.63
CA PHE A 148 -2.93 5.00 4.39
C PHE A 148 -1.74 4.51 3.57
N GLY A 149 -1.28 5.28 2.58
CA GLY A 149 -0.11 4.93 1.76
C GLY A 149 1.12 4.61 2.63
N PRO A 150 1.55 5.52 3.51
CA PRO A 150 2.58 5.25 4.51
C PRO A 150 2.27 4.07 5.45
N LEU A 151 1.03 3.90 5.93
CA LEU A 151 0.67 2.78 6.81
C LEU A 151 0.80 1.42 6.12
N ALA A 152 0.33 1.31 4.87
CA ALA A 152 0.48 0.12 4.06
C ALA A 152 1.96 -0.17 3.76
N ALA A 153 2.76 0.85 3.47
CA ALA A 153 4.20 0.70 3.26
C ALA A 153 4.94 0.23 4.51
N LEU A 154 4.56 0.70 5.70
CA LEU A 154 5.07 0.17 6.97
C LEU A 154 4.73 -1.31 7.10
N ALA A 155 3.48 -1.70 6.85
CA ALA A 155 3.08 -3.11 6.93
C ALA A 155 3.87 -4.00 5.97
N VAL A 156 4.04 -3.58 4.71
CA VAL A 156 4.85 -4.29 3.71
C VAL A 156 6.32 -4.36 4.14
N ALA A 157 6.86 -3.26 4.67
CA ALA A 157 8.24 -3.23 5.16
C ALA A 157 8.46 -4.20 6.33
N LEU A 158 7.51 -4.31 7.25
CA LEU A 158 7.56 -5.28 8.35
C LEU A 158 7.43 -6.72 7.83
N ALA A 159 6.46 -7.00 6.94
CA ALA A 159 6.22 -8.34 6.42
C ALA A 159 7.38 -8.88 5.53
N ARG A 160 8.00 -8.01 4.72
CA ARG A 160 9.12 -8.35 3.81
C ARG A 160 10.50 -7.98 4.34
N ARG A 161 10.61 -7.42 5.55
CA ARG A 161 11.88 -6.92 6.15
C ARG A 161 12.60 -5.87 5.31
N GLN A 162 11.84 -4.98 4.65
CA GLN A 162 12.38 -3.89 3.82
C GLN A 162 12.57 -2.60 4.63
N TRP A 163 13.64 -2.54 5.43
CA TRP A 163 13.89 -1.42 6.35
C TRP A 163 13.94 -0.03 5.70
N LYS A 164 14.44 0.07 4.45
CA LYS A 164 14.48 1.35 3.72
C LYS A 164 13.08 1.88 3.42
N LEU A 165 12.14 1.00 3.07
CA LEU A 165 10.73 1.34 2.85
C LEU A 165 10.07 1.75 4.16
N GLY A 166 10.26 0.93 5.21
CA GLY A 166 9.68 1.19 6.53
C GLY A 166 10.16 2.51 7.13
N ARG A 167 11.45 2.84 7.00
CA ARG A 167 11.98 4.13 7.46
C ARG A 167 11.36 5.31 6.73
N ARG A 168 11.19 5.23 5.40
CA ARG A 168 10.56 6.31 4.62
C ARG A 168 9.11 6.54 5.05
N ALA A 169 8.36 5.46 5.21
CA ALA A 169 6.97 5.51 5.65
C ALA A 169 6.83 6.02 7.10
N ALA A 170 7.70 5.58 8.01
CA ALA A 170 7.77 6.09 9.38
C ALA A 170 8.09 7.60 9.42
N ILE A 171 9.03 8.07 8.58
CA ILE A 171 9.33 9.50 8.45
C ILE A 171 8.12 10.27 7.90
N ALA A 172 7.43 9.73 6.90
CA ALA A 172 6.26 10.39 6.33
C ALA A 172 5.16 10.61 7.38
N LEU A 173 4.84 9.58 8.18
CA LEU A 173 3.87 9.70 9.28
C LEU A 173 4.39 10.58 10.43
N GLY A 174 5.63 10.35 10.86
CA GLY A 174 6.25 11.02 12.00
C GLY A 174 6.58 12.49 11.76
N VAL A 175 6.68 12.93 10.50
CA VAL A 175 6.81 14.35 10.14
C VAL A 175 5.46 14.92 9.71
N GLY A 176 4.68 14.16 8.94
CA GLY A 176 3.42 14.61 8.37
C GLY A 176 2.39 14.97 9.42
N PHE A 177 2.08 14.06 10.35
CA PHE A 177 1.09 14.33 11.39
C PHE A 177 1.48 15.52 12.28
N PRO A 178 2.70 15.60 12.85
CA PRO A 178 3.09 16.76 13.64
C PRO A 178 3.05 18.06 12.86
N LEU A 179 3.48 18.10 11.60
CA LEU A 179 3.43 19.33 10.80
C LEU A 179 1.98 19.76 10.52
N ALA A 180 1.09 18.80 10.22
CA ALA A 180 -0.32 19.07 10.03
C ALA A 180 -1.01 19.55 11.31
N MET A 181 -0.69 18.92 12.45
CA MET A 181 -1.17 19.33 13.76
C MET A 181 -0.67 20.73 14.15
N LEU A 182 0.58 21.05 13.86
CA LEU A 182 1.14 22.40 14.10
C LEU A 182 0.44 23.45 13.25
N ALA A 183 0.17 23.17 11.96
CA ALA A 183 -0.57 24.08 11.09
C ALA A 183 -2.02 24.29 11.58
N ALA A 184 -2.68 23.22 12.00
CA ALA A 184 -4.02 23.28 12.59
C ALA A 184 -4.02 24.04 13.92
N ALA A 185 -3.04 23.80 14.78
CA ALA A 185 -2.88 24.49 16.06
C ALA A 185 -2.59 25.99 15.85
N PHE A 186 -1.76 26.34 14.85
CA PHE A 186 -1.50 27.73 14.51
C PHE A 186 -2.77 28.45 14.05
N THR A 187 -3.57 27.81 13.19
CA THR A 187 -4.83 28.37 12.69
C THR A 187 -5.87 28.49 13.82
N ALA A 188 -5.94 27.49 14.70
CA ALA A 188 -6.77 27.53 15.90
C ALA A 188 -6.32 28.67 16.81
N TRP A 189 -5.03 28.80 17.11
CA TRP A 189 -4.49 29.87 17.95
C TRP A 189 -4.80 31.27 17.40
N LEU A 190 -4.71 31.47 16.08
CA LEU A 190 -5.10 32.72 15.42
C LEU A 190 -6.59 33.02 15.51
N SER A 191 -7.42 31.98 15.62
CA SER A 191 -8.88 32.07 15.69
C SER A 191 -9.39 32.41 17.11
N VAL A 192 -8.58 32.16 18.15
CA VAL A 192 -8.90 32.47 19.56
C VAL A 192 -9.15 33.96 19.78
N PRO A 193 -8.23 34.88 19.42
CA PRO A 193 -8.45 36.32 19.61
C PRO A 193 -9.58 36.88 18.73
N LEU A 194 -9.95 36.19 17.65
CA LEU A 194 -11.05 36.60 16.76
C LEU A 194 -12.44 36.25 17.31
N GLY A 195 -12.52 35.56 18.47
CA GLY A 195 -13.79 35.14 19.06
C GLY A 195 -14.53 34.07 18.25
N LEU A 196 -13.80 33.35 17.39
CA LEU A 196 -14.37 32.31 16.52
C LEU A 196 -14.63 30.98 17.26
N PHE A 197 -14.20 30.87 18.51
CA PHE A 197 -14.48 29.72 19.37
C PHE A 197 -15.71 29.99 20.25
N PRO A 198 -16.74 29.14 20.17
CA PRO A 198 -17.74 29.06 21.23
C PRO A 198 -17.06 28.83 22.60
N SER A 199 -17.62 29.37 23.67
CA SER A 199 -17.06 29.26 25.03
C SER A 199 -16.98 27.81 25.57
N ASP A 200 -17.71 26.87 24.95
CA ASP A 200 -17.90 25.50 25.46
C ASP A 200 -17.45 24.41 24.46
N VAL A 201 -16.54 24.72 23.53
CA VAL A 201 -16.17 23.83 22.39
C VAL A 201 -15.76 22.41 22.82
N LEU A 202 -15.08 22.26 23.96
CA LEU A 202 -14.58 20.98 24.45
C LEU A 202 -15.41 20.37 25.60
N ASP A 203 -16.45 21.07 26.07
CA ASP A 203 -17.29 20.65 27.21
C ASP A 203 -18.71 20.28 26.77
N ARG A 204 -19.06 20.49 25.50
CA ARG A 204 -20.26 19.90 24.90
C ARG A 204 -20.03 18.39 24.74
N ASN A 205 -20.79 17.58 25.50
CA ASN A 205 -21.06 16.17 25.24
C ASN A 205 -21.70 16.06 23.84
N SER A 206 -20.87 16.02 22.81
CA SER A 206 -21.27 16.30 21.43
C SER A 206 -21.08 15.05 20.58
N ALA A 207 -21.58 15.10 19.34
CA ALA A 207 -21.44 14.00 18.39
C ALA A 207 -19.98 13.61 18.10
N THR A 208 -19.00 14.38 18.59
CA THR A 208 -17.55 14.12 18.50
C THR A 208 -16.96 13.34 19.68
N ASP A 209 -17.77 12.91 20.65
CA ASP A 209 -17.33 12.15 21.83
C ASP A 209 -16.57 10.85 21.51
N PHE A 210 -16.87 10.24 20.36
CA PHE A 210 -16.17 9.04 19.88
C PHE A 210 -14.71 9.30 19.44
N ILE A 211 -14.35 10.56 19.18
CA ILE A 211 -13.01 10.94 18.68
C ILE A 211 -11.98 10.91 19.82
N TYR A 212 -12.41 11.19 21.06
CA TYR A 212 -11.52 11.25 22.23
C TYR A 212 -11.75 10.14 23.26
N HIS A 213 -12.88 9.41 23.21
CA HIS A 213 -13.05 8.22 24.05
C HIS A 213 -12.23 7.06 23.49
N THR A 214 -11.14 6.75 24.20
CA THR A 214 -10.30 5.57 23.96
C THR A 214 -11.08 4.30 24.30
N GLY A 215 -11.91 3.85 23.35
CA GLY A 215 -12.71 2.65 23.49
C GLY A 215 -12.08 1.43 22.79
N PRO A 216 -12.35 0.20 23.27
CA PRO A 216 -11.95 -1.02 22.57
C PRO A 216 -12.50 -1.09 21.13
N TYR A 217 -13.64 -0.44 20.88
CA TYR A 217 -14.24 -0.34 19.55
C TYR A 217 -13.38 0.45 18.54
N SER A 218 -12.65 1.49 18.97
CA SER A 218 -11.73 2.22 18.07
C SER A 218 -10.64 1.29 17.54
N LEU A 219 -10.10 0.42 18.41
CA LEU A 219 -9.10 -0.57 18.01
C LEU A 219 -9.69 -1.63 17.08
N ILE A 220 -10.91 -2.11 17.34
CA ILE A 220 -11.60 -3.05 16.45
C ILE A 220 -11.78 -2.43 15.06
N VAL A 221 -12.22 -1.17 14.98
CA VAL A 221 -12.37 -0.44 13.72
C VAL A 221 -11.01 -0.27 13.04
N ALA A 222 -9.95 0.09 13.76
CA ALA A 222 -8.60 0.19 13.22
C ALA A 222 -8.10 -1.14 12.63
N VAL A 223 -8.37 -2.27 13.30
CA VAL A 223 -8.01 -3.60 12.81
C VAL A 223 -8.79 -3.96 11.55
N LEU A 224 -10.11 -3.75 11.54
CA LEU A 224 -10.94 -3.97 10.35
C LEU A 224 -10.48 -3.09 9.19
N ALA A 225 -10.15 -1.83 9.47
CA ALA A 225 -9.69 -0.89 8.47
C ALA A 225 -8.32 -1.25 7.90
N GLY A 226 -7.37 -1.68 8.73
CA GLY A 226 -6.08 -2.19 8.27
C GLY A 226 -6.23 -3.47 7.44
N THR A 227 -7.14 -4.36 7.83
CA THR A 227 -7.44 -5.60 7.11
C THR A 227 -8.02 -5.29 5.73
N ALA A 228 -9.12 -4.55 5.66
CA ALA A 228 -9.79 -4.20 4.42
C ALA A 228 -8.93 -3.30 3.52
N GLY A 229 -8.18 -2.38 4.12
CA GLY A 229 -7.19 -1.55 3.44
C GLY A 229 -6.14 -2.40 2.73
N MET A 230 -5.55 -3.35 3.45
CA MET A 230 -4.51 -4.20 2.87
C MET A 230 -5.05 -5.14 1.78
N LEU A 231 -6.23 -5.73 1.99
CA LEU A 231 -6.93 -6.55 0.99
C LEU A 231 -7.20 -5.78 -0.30
N SER A 232 -7.57 -4.50 -0.20
CA SER A 232 -7.81 -3.67 -1.39
C SER A 232 -6.53 -3.37 -2.18
N VAL A 233 -5.41 -3.09 -1.49
CA VAL A 233 -4.11 -2.92 -2.17
C VAL A 233 -3.72 -4.20 -2.90
N ILE A 234 -3.89 -5.37 -2.25
CA ILE A 234 -3.62 -6.67 -2.87
C ILE A 234 -4.49 -6.88 -4.11
N SER A 235 -5.81 -6.65 -3.98
CA SER A 235 -6.78 -6.91 -5.05
C SER A 235 -6.89 -5.80 -6.10
N ARG A 236 -6.11 -4.71 -5.97
CA ARG A 236 -6.23 -3.47 -6.76
C ARG A 236 -7.64 -2.86 -6.80
N ARG A 237 -8.49 -3.15 -5.81
CA ARG A 237 -9.86 -2.63 -5.75
C ARG A 237 -9.91 -1.30 -5.00
N SER A 238 -9.39 -0.24 -5.60
CA SER A 238 -9.26 1.09 -4.98
C SER A 238 -10.59 1.69 -4.48
N ALA A 239 -11.73 1.31 -5.06
CA ALA A 239 -13.04 1.83 -4.67
C ALA A 239 -13.47 1.40 -3.25
N ALA A 240 -13.00 0.25 -2.77
CA ALA A 240 -13.34 -0.24 -1.42
C ALA A 240 -12.61 0.52 -0.30
N LEU A 241 -11.52 1.22 -0.64
CA LEU A 241 -10.67 1.93 0.34
C LEU A 241 -11.35 3.14 0.94
N VAL A 242 -12.11 3.88 0.13
CA VAL A 242 -12.67 5.18 0.53
C VAL A 242 -13.65 5.01 1.70
N GLY A 243 -14.53 4.02 1.65
CA GLY A 243 -15.52 3.76 2.71
C GLY A 243 -14.89 3.27 4.02
N VAL A 244 -13.82 2.48 3.92
CA VAL A 244 -13.09 1.97 5.08
C VAL A 244 -12.35 3.10 5.80
N PHE A 245 -11.77 4.05 5.06
CA PHE A 245 -11.00 5.14 5.64
C PHE A 245 -11.85 6.20 6.32
N ILE A 246 -13.09 6.40 5.86
CA ILE A 246 -14.07 7.23 6.56
C ILE A 246 -14.36 6.69 7.98
N SER A 247 -14.16 5.40 8.24
CA SER A 247 -14.44 4.82 9.56
C SER A 247 -13.32 5.07 10.59
N VAL A 248 -12.13 5.46 10.16
CA VAL A 248 -10.95 5.60 11.03
C VAL A 248 -10.81 7.02 11.53
N THR A 249 -10.56 7.18 12.83
CA THR A 249 -10.48 8.50 13.49
C THR A 249 -9.07 9.08 13.56
N THR A 250 -8.14 8.70 12.67
CA THR A 250 -6.75 9.17 12.66
C THR A 250 -6.63 10.67 12.42
N VAL A 251 -7.15 11.18 11.29
CA VAL A 251 -7.13 12.62 10.99
C VAL A 251 -7.95 13.43 12.02
N PRO A 252 -9.17 13.00 12.42
CA PRO A 252 -9.91 13.69 13.46
C PRO A 252 -9.22 13.72 14.83
N ALA A 253 -8.58 12.63 15.24
CA ALA A 253 -7.77 12.62 16.46
C ALA A 253 -6.64 13.64 16.38
N ALA A 254 -5.91 13.70 15.26
CA ALA A 254 -4.86 14.70 15.05
C ALA A 254 -5.39 16.14 15.11
N GLY A 255 -6.53 16.42 14.45
CA GLY A 255 -7.20 17.73 14.51
C GLY A 255 -7.64 18.08 15.94
N PHE A 256 -8.17 17.11 16.68
CA PHE A 256 -8.55 17.29 18.08
C PHE A 256 -7.35 17.61 18.97
N VAL A 257 -6.24 16.89 18.81
CA VAL A 257 -5.01 17.18 19.57
C VAL A 257 -4.54 18.61 19.30
N ALA A 258 -4.55 19.05 18.04
CA ALA A 258 -4.16 20.41 17.68
C ALA A 258 -5.04 21.48 18.36
N VAL A 259 -6.37 21.30 18.36
CA VAL A 259 -7.32 22.23 19.02
C VAL A 259 -7.18 22.19 20.54
N ALA A 260 -7.13 20.99 21.14
CA ALA A 260 -7.04 20.82 22.59
C ALA A 260 -5.74 21.41 23.17
N LEU A 261 -4.61 21.31 22.46
CA LEU A 261 -3.36 21.94 22.87
C LEU A 261 -3.46 23.47 22.91
N VAL A 262 -4.17 24.08 21.96
CA VAL A 262 -4.37 25.54 21.89
C VAL A 262 -5.30 26.03 23.00
N LEU A 263 -6.31 25.23 23.35
CA LEU A 263 -7.27 25.55 24.42
C LEU A 263 -6.76 25.22 25.83
N GLY A 264 -5.53 24.68 25.96
CA GLY A 264 -4.92 24.35 27.27
C GLY A 264 -5.40 23.03 27.88
N GLU A 265 -6.16 22.23 27.15
CA GLU A 265 -6.71 20.94 27.58
C GLU A 265 -5.71 19.79 27.35
N TYR A 266 -4.55 19.87 28.01
CA TYR A 266 -3.44 18.95 27.80
C TYR A 266 -3.78 17.47 28.06
N GLN A 267 -4.68 17.20 29.01
CA GLN A 267 -5.12 15.83 29.32
C GLN A 267 -5.94 15.23 28.17
N LYS A 268 -6.91 15.99 27.65
CA LYS A 268 -7.73 15.58 26.49
C LYS A 268 -6.85 15.41 25.24
N ALA A 269 -5.87 16.32 25.04
CA ALA A 269 -4.89 16.22 23.97
C ALA A 269 -4.04 14.94 24.06
N ALA A 270 -3.52 14.60 25.24
CA ALA A 270 -2.74 13.39 25.44
C ALA A 270 -3.55 12.10 25.17
N GLY A 271 -4.82 12.07 25.61
CA GLY A 271 -5.73 10.94 25.33
C GLY A 271 -5.97 10.73 23.83
N SER A 272 -6.26 11.80 23.09
CA SER A 272 -6.45 11.73 21.64
C SER A 272 -5.16 11.38 20.89
N ALA A 273 -4.00 11.87 21.34
CA ALA A 273 -2.70 11.50 20.77
C ALA A 273 -2.39 10.00 20.98
N LEU A 274 -2.75 9.45 22.14
CA LEU A 274 -2.63 8.02 22.42
C LEU A 274 -3.57 7.21 21.51
N GLN A 275 -4.82 7.67 21.33
CA GLN A 275 -5.77 7.02 20.44
C GLN A 275 -5.31 7.03 18.98
N LEU A 276 -4.75 8.16 18.50
CA LEU A 276 -4.10 8.24 17.19
C LEU A 276 -3.02 7.15 17.06
N LEU A 277 -2.13 7.05 18.04
CA LEU A 277 -1.05 6.06 18.01
C LEU A 277 -1.59 4.62 18.01
N LEU A 278 -2.58 4.32 18.86
CA LEU A 278 -3.22 3.00 18.90
C LEU A 278 -3.89 2.64 17.58
N ASN A 279 -4.58 3.59 16.94
CA ASN A 279 -5.20 3.39 15.64
C ASN A 279 -4.15 3.11 14.55
N LEU A 280 -3.09 3.91 14.49
CA LEU A 280 -1.99 3.70 13.54
C LEU A 280 -1.33 2.33 13.73
N VAL A 281 -1.03 1.95 14.97
CA VAL A 281 -0.46 0.63 15.30
C VAL A 281 -1.43 -0.49 14.95
N GLY A 282 -2.71 -0.37 15.31
CA GLY A 282 -3.74 -1.37 15.02
C GLY A 282 -3.89 -1.63 13.52
N ILE A 283 -3.91 -0.57 12.71
CA ILE A 283 -3.95 -0.65 11.25
C ILE A 283 -2.72 -1.39 10.71
N VAL A 284 -1.52 -1.01 11.15
CA VAL A 284 -0.27 -1.63 10.67
C VAL A 284 -0.21 -3.11 11.08
N VAL A 285 -0.54 -3.44 12.33
CA VAL A 285 -0.52 -4.83 12.83
C VAL A 285 -1.51 -5.69 12.05
N ALA A 286 -2.73 -5.20 11.82
CA ALA A 286 -3.73 -5.92 11.04
C ALA A 286 -3.29 -6.12 9.58
N ALA A 287 -2.76 -5.07 8.93
CA ALA A 287 -2.22 -5.17 7.57
C ALA A 287 -1.04 -6.16 7.47
N VAL A 288 -0.13 -6.17 8.46
CA VAL A 288 0.95 -7.17 8.55
C VAL A 288 0.37 -8.57 8.68
N ALA A 289 -0.64 -8.77 9.54
CA ALA A 289 -1.27 -10.07 9.73
C ALA A 289 -1.88 -10.60 8.41
N VAL A 290 -2.55 -9.74 7.64
CA VAL A 290 -3.05 -10.09 6.29
C VAL A 290 -1.92 -10.52 5.37
N LEU A 291 -0.84 -9.72 5.27
CA LEU A 291 0.30 -10.06 4.42
C LEU A 291 0.96 -11.37 4.83
N LEU A 292 1.13 -11.61 6.13
CA LEU A 292 1.69 -12.86 6.64
C LEU A 292 0.76 -14.05 6.34
N PHE A 293 -0.55 -13.87 6.45
CA PHE A 293 -1.54 -14.88 6.09
C PHE A 293 -1.41 -15.28 4.62
N TYR A 294 -1.43 -14.31 3.70
CA TYR A 294 -1.24 -14.58 2.27
C TYR A 294 0.11 -15.23 2.00
N ARG A 295 1.19 -14.78 2.66
CA ARG A 295 2.52 -15.39 2.53
C ARG A 295 2.57 -16.87 2.99
N MET A 296 1.74 -17.26 3.95
CA MET A 296 1.66 -18.66 4.41
C MET A 296 0.83 -19.52 3.46
N VAL A 297 -0.25 -18.97 2.90
CA VAL A 297 -1.18 -19.67 2.01
C VAL A 297 -0.60 -19.84 0.61
N THR A 298 0.09 -18.83 0.08
CA THR A 298 0.78 -18.91 -1.21
C THR A 298 2.06 -19.75 -1.06
N LYS A 299 2.01 -21.03 -1.46
CA LYS A 299 3.12 -21.98 -1.37
C LYS A 299 4.38 -21.45 -2.07
N ARG A 300 5.54 -21.54 -1.39
CA ARG A 300 6.87 -21.27 -1.96
C ARG A 300 7.17 -22.19 -3.14
N LEU A 301 7.90 -21.70 -4.15
CA LEU A 301 8.51 -22.54 -5.18
C LEU A 301 9.26 -23.73 -4.53
N PRO A 302 9.06 -24.98 -4.99
CA PRO A 302 9.86 -26.11 -4.53
C PRO A 302 11.34 -25.83 -4.82
N GLY A 303 12.19 -25.84 -3.79
CA GLY A 303 13.60 -25.45 -3.90
C GLY A 303 14.44 -26.24 -4.92
N GLY A 304 13.91 -27.36 -5.44
CA GLY A 304 14.49 -28.09 -6.58
C GLY A 304 14.43 -27.32 -7.91
N VAL A 305 13.32 -26.64 -8.20
CA VAL A 305 13.12 -25.90 -9.47
C VAL A 305 14.09 -24.72 -9.56
N ALA A 306 14.26 -23.97 -8.48
CA ALA A 306 15.21 -22.85 -8.42
C ALA A 306 16.68 -23.27 -8.60
N ARG A 307 17.07 -24.47 -8.13
CA ARG A 307 18.43 -25.00 -8.34
C ARG A 307 18.67 -25.43 -9.78
N THR A 308 17.66 -26.00 -10.44
CA THR A 308 17.73 -26.40 -11.85
C THR A 308 17.88 -25.19 -12.77
N LEU A 309 17.10 -24.13 -12.53
CA LEU A 309 17.20 -22.87 -13.27
C LEU A 309 18.58 -22.20 -13.09
N LYS A 310 19.11 -22.18 -11.86
CA LYS A 310 20.48 -21.68 -11.60
C LYS A 310 21.56 -22.51 -12.31
N ARG A 311 21.36 -23.83 -12.45
CA ARG A 311 22.26 -24.70 -13.22
C ARG A 311 22.20 -24.41 -14.72
N GLN A 312 21.02 -24.18 -15.29
CA GLN A 312 20.88 -23.80 -16.70
C GLN A 312 21.67 -22.53 -17.02
N ARG A 313 21.59 -21.49 -16.18
CA ARG A 313 22.43 -20.28 -16.30
C ARG A 313 23.94 -20.59 -16.31
N SER A 314 24.39 -21.49 -15.43
CA SER A 314 25.82 -21.85 -15.36
C SER A 314 26.31 -22.61 -16.60
N GLY A 315 25.40 -23.31 -17.29
CA GLY A 315 25.67 -23.94 -18.58
C GLY A 315 25.89 -22.89 -19.68
N THR A 316 25.04 -21.87 -19.75
CA THR A 316 25.16 -20.79 -20.73
C THR A 316 26.40 -19.93 -20.50
N ARG A 317 26.79 -19.68 -19.23
CA ARG A 317 28.03 -18.95 -18.88
C ARG A 317 29.33 -19.69 -19.21
N ARG A 318 29.28 -21.00 -19.49
CA ARG A 318 30.46 -21.79 -19.90
C ARG A 318 30.60 -21.92 -21.42
N GLN A 319 29.57 -21.53 -22.17
CA GLN A 319 29.54 -21.60 -23.63
C GLN A 319 29.71 -20.22 -24.30
N ALA A 320 29.64 -19.13 -23.53
CA ALA A 320 30.04 -17.79 -23.92
C ALA A 320 31.48 -17.51 -23.45
#